data_AF-A0AAN7ZTW2-F1
#
_entry.id   AF-A0AAN7ZTW2-F1
#
_cell.length_a   1.000
_cell.length_b   1.000
_cell.length_c   1.000
_cell.angle_alpha   90.00
_cell.angle_beta   90.00
_cell.angle_gamma   90.00
#
_symmetry.space_group_name_H-M   'P 1'
#
loop_
_entity.id
_entity.type
_entity.pdbx_description
1 polymer ?
#
loop_
_entity_poly.entity_id
_entity_poly.type
_entity_poly.pdbx_seq_one_letter_code
_entity_poly.pdbx_strand_id
1 'polypeptide(L)'
;MGIRTFLSILPALAAVCLAVPVPETKNLVARQQTTSGTGENGGYYYSFWTDNAGQVSYTNGEGGSYSVTWSGDGNWVAGKGWATGAARDISFSGEYSPSGNSYLSVYGWTTNPLIEYYIVESWKDYNPSSAASVVGTVETDGSTYDILQTTRTQQPSIEGTSTFQQYWSVRRDLRTSGTVSVGAHFDAWAAQGMNLGSHDYQIMATEGYFSSGSASITVGEGSSSGGDSSSSNGSASAASSSTAASTSVVPASSSEVPTSTTAAVEFSATPSASSNGTACTVTYVTNAAASTAAASTSTATTSSDTAESGDAVAFLGQCGGSNFAGSTTCASGYTCQVLDSCRSYHS
;
A
#
# COMPACT_ATOMS: atom_id res chain seq x y z
N MET A 1 78.83 -14.30 68.64
CA MET A 1 77.76 -15.24 68.25
C MET A 1 76.60 -15.01 69.20
N GLY A 2 75.44 -14.54 68.70
CA GLY A 2 74.29 -14.17 69.54
C GLY A 2 73.46 -13.07 68.90
N ILE A 3 72.62 -13.48 67.95
CA ILE A 3 71.77 -12.64 67.08
C ILE A 3 70.62 -12.01 67.88
N ARG A 4 70.36 -10.73 67.61
CA ARG A 4 69.24 -9.92 68.13
C ARG A 4 67.96 -10.22 67.34
N THR A 5 66.90 -10.65 68.00
CA THR A 5 65.57 -10.84 67.39
C THR A 5 64.73 -9.59 67.59
N PHE A 6 64.49 -8.84 66.52
CA PHE A 6 63.51 -7.75 66.48
C PHE A 6 62.14 -8.30 66.07
N LEU A 7 61.14 -8.09 66.94
CA LEU A 7 59.73 -8.37 66.67
C LEU A 7 59.16 -7.23 65.82
N SER A 8 58.86 -7.51 64.56
CA SER A 8 58.32 -6.53 63.59
C SER A 8 56.81 -6.73 63.45
N ILE A 9 56.03 -5.70 63.77
CA ILE A 9 54.56 -5.66 63.67
C ILE A 9 54.21 -5.05 62.29
N LEU A 10 53.53 -5.80 61.43
CA LEU A 10 52.98 -5.29 60.16
C LEU A 10 51.66 -4.52 60.40
N PRO A 11 51.44 -3.36 59.75
CA PRO A 11 50.12 -2.74 59.69
C PRO A 11 49.30 -3.31 58.53
N ALA A 12 48.04 -3.67 58.79
CA ALA A 12 47.07 -4.06 57.77
C ALA A 12 46.53 -2.80 57.06
N LEU A 13 46.74 -2.70 55.75
CA LEU A 13 46.21 -1.64 54.90
C LEU A 13 44.78 -2.03 54.46
N ALA A 14 43.77 -1.34 54.98
CA ALA A 14 42.38 -1.49 54.52
C ALA A 14 42.15 -0.62 53.28
N ALA A 15 41.99 -1.25 52.11
CA ALA A 15 41.61 -0.59 50.88
C ALA A 15 40.10 -0.30 50.89
N VAL A 16 39.74 0.98 50.98
CA VAL A 16 38.35 1.45 50.83
C VAL A 16 38.07 1.60 49.32
N CYS A 17 37.25 0.71 48.77
CA CYS A 17 36.77 0.80 47.39
C CYS A 17 35.59 1.77 47.34
N LEU A 18 35.81 3.00 46.85
CA LEU A 18 34.74 3.93 46.53
C LEU A 18 34.15 3.53 45.17
N ALA A 19 32.97 2.91 45.18
CA ALA A 19 32.21 2.63 43.97
C ALA A 19 31.57 3.94 43.46
N VAL A 20 32.07 4.45 42.34
CA VAL A 20 31.44 5.56 41.61
C VAL A 20 30.30 4.96 40.78
N PRO A 21 29.04 5.40 40.91
CA PRO A 21 27.97 4.94 40.03
C PRO A 21 28.24 5.47 38.62
N VAL A 22 28.55 4.57 37.70
CA VAL A 22 28.56 4.86 36.27
C VAL A 22 27.09 4.95 35.83
N PRO A 23 26.62 6.05 35.21
CA PRO A 23 25.29 6.11 34.65
C PRO A 23 25.22 5.12 33.48
N GLU A 24 24.48 4.04 33.66
CA GLU A 24 24.19 3.06 32.63
C GLU A 24 23.18 3.69 31.65
N THR A 25 23.68 4.28 30.57
CA THR A 25 22.83 4.64 29.42
C THR A 25 22.31 3.34 28.82
N LYS A 26 21.08 2.97 29.18
CA LYS A 26 20.34 1.92 28.48
C LYS A 26 20.11 2.39 27.05
N ASN A 27 20.93 1.92 26.12
CA ASN A 27 20.65 2.02 24.69
C ASN A 27 19.35 1.26 24.45
N LEU A 28 18.25 1.99 24.33
CA LEU A 28 16.96 1.43 23.96
C LEU A 28 17.05 1.08 22.48
N VAL A 29 17.36 -0.19 22.20
CA VAL A 29 17.29 -0.71 20.83
C VAL A 29 15.83 -0.64 20.40
N ALA A 30 15.57 -0.01 19.24
CA ALA A 30 14.26 0.09 18.66
C ALA A 30 13.65 -1.32 18.48
N ARG A 31 12.38 -1.50 18.83
CA ARG A 31 11.69 -2.79 18.65
C ARG A 31 11.35 -2.96 17.16
N GLN A 32 12.15 -3.77 16.48
CA GLN A 32 11.82 -4.30 15.16
C GLN A 32 10.68 -5.30 15.30
N GLN A 33 9.60 -5.10 14.53
CA GLN A 33 8.44 -5.98 14.43
C GLN A 33 8.40 -6.58 13.02
N THR A 34 8.33 -7.91 12.96
CA THR A 34 8.13 -8.67 11.73
C THR A 34 6.75 -9.31 11.65
N THR A 35 5.94 -9.14 12.70
CA THR A 35 4.56 -9.64 12.78
C THR A 35 3.59 -8.49 12.96
N SER A 36 2.38 -8.66 12.44
CA SER A 36 1.28 -7.71 12.63
C SER A 36 1.06 -7.37 14.11
N GLY A 37 0.70 -6.12 14.38
CA GLY A 37 0.41 -5.64 15.72
C GLY A 37 0.11 -4.16 15.74
N THR A 38 -0.58 -3.73 16.79
CA THR A 38 -0.93 -2.34 17.06
C THR A 38 -0.51 -1.98 18.48
N GLY A 39 -0.46 -0.68 18.79
CA GLY A 39 -0.15 -0.22 20.14
C GLY A 39 0.32 1.22 20.18
N GLU A 40 0.96 1.60 21.28
CA GLU A 40 1.51 2.93 21.49
C GLU A 40 3.04 2.88 21.54
N ASN A 41 3.69 3.84 20.89
CA ASN A 41 5.13 4.01 20.94
C ASN A 41 5.53 5.47 20.76
N GLY A 42 6.35 6.01 21.67
CA GLY A 42 6.84 7.39 21.56
C GLY A 42 5.75 8.45 21.64
N GLY A 43 4.59 8.13 22.24
CA GLY A 43 3.42 9.02 22.30
C GLY A 43 2.53 8.99 21.06
N TYR A 44 2.76 8.07 20.14
CA TYR A 44 1.94 7.86 18.94
C TYR A 44 1.39 6.43 18.90
N TYR A 45 0.18 6.30 18.37
CA TYR A 45 -0.37 5.01 17.99
C TYR A 45 0.41 4.48 16.79
N TYR A 46 0.63 3.17 16.74
CA TYR A 46 1.12 2.48 15.55
C TYR A 46 0.17 1.35 15.17
N SER A 47 0.12 1.09 13.86
CA SER A 47 -0.46 -0.12 13.30
C SER A 47 0.50 -0.69 12.27
N PHE A 48 0.69 -1.99 12.34
CA PHE A 48 1.37 -2.78 11.32
C PHE A 48 0.52 -4.02 11.03
N TRP A 49 0.19 -4.21 9.76
CA TRP A 49 -0.47 -5.39 9.25
C TRP A 49 0.29 -5.94 8.05
N THR A 50 0.41 -7.27 7.98
CA THR A 50 0.95 -7.99 6.82
C THR A 50 0.19 -9.31 6.64
N ASP A 51 0.05 -9.74 5.39
CA ASP A 51 -0.43 -11.08 5.03
C ASP A 51 0.60 -12.20 5.27
N ASN A 52 1.85 -11.84 5.62
CA ASN A 52 2.99 -12.72 5.82
C ASN A 52 3.50 -13.44 4.55
N ALA A 53 3.06 -13.03 3.34
CA ALA A 53 3.56 -13.57 2.08
C ALA A 53 4.90 -12.94 1.67
N GLY A 54 5.10 -11.66 2.02
CA GLY A 54 6.35 -10.93 1.82
C GLY A 54 7.23 -10.87 3.07
N GLN A 55 8.49 -10.48 2.90
CA GLN A 55 9.39 -10.15 4.01
C GLN A 55 9.22 -8.67 4.35
N VAL A 56 8.78 -8.37 5.56
CA VAL A 56 8.57 -7.00 6.04
C VAL A 56 9.21 -6.83 7.40
N SER A 57 10.00 -5.77 7.56
CA SER A 57 10.61 -5.39 8.82
C SER A 57 10.18 -3.96 9.14
N TYR A 58 9.20 -3.83 10.02
CA TYR A 58 8.73 -2.56 10.56
C TYR A 58 9.49 -2.24 11.85
N THR A 59 9.88 -0.99 12.08
CA THR A 59 10.57 -0.57 13.30
C THR A 59 9.97 0.73 13.80
N ASN A 60 9.51 0.70 15.04
CA ASN A 60 9.07 1.87 15.77
C ASN A 60 10.29 2.70 16.22
N GLY A 61 10.41 3.95 15.73
CA GLY A 61 11.42 4.92 16.13
C GLY A 61 10.95 5.86 17.26
N GLU A 62 11.75 6.87 17.60
CA GLU A 62 11.37 7.88 18.60
C GLU A 62 10.22 8.77 18.11
N GLY A 63 9.34 9.21 19.02
CA GLY A 63 8.22 10.09 18.67
C GLY A 63 7.33 9.48 17.57
N GLY A 64 6.99 10.28 16.58
CA GLY A 64 6.22 9.85 15.41
C GLY A 64 7.04 9.18 14.31
N SER A 65 8.31 8.83 14.56
CA SER A 65 9.16 8.17 13.58
C SER A 65 8.92 6.66 13.50
N TYR A 66 8.89 6.13 12.28
CA TYR A 66 8.98 4.70 11.98
C TYR A 66 9.85 4.46 10.74
N SER A 67 10.37 3.24 10.61
CA SER A 67 11.02 2.78 9.38
C SER A 67 10.53 1.42 8.98
N VAL A 68 10.51 1.15 7.68
CA VAL A 68 10.14 -0.15 7.13
C VAL A 68 11.03 -0.50 5.95
N THR A 69 11.44 -1.76 5.90
CA THR A 69 12.07 -2.37 4.72
C THR A 69 11.24 -3.58 4.32
N TRP A 70 11.01 -3.77 3.02
CA TRP A 70 10.21 -4.88 2.53
C TRP A 70 10.74 -5.46 1.22
N SER A 71 10.36 -6.71 0.95
CA SER A 71 10.60 -7.39 -0.33
C SER A 71 9.67 -8.60 -0.50
N GLY A 72 9.28 -8.88 -1.74
CA GLY A 72 8.58 -10.12 -2.13
C GLY A 72 7.12 -9.89 -2.52
N ASP A 73 6.41 -11.01 -2.67
CA ASP A 73 5.10 -11.08 -3.32
C ASP A 73 3.95 -11.05 -2.30
N GLY A 74 3.95 -10.04 -1.41
CA GLY A 74 2.94 -9.90 -0.36
C GLY A 74 2.34 -8.50 -0.26
N ASN A 75 1.35 -8.37 0.61
CA ASN A 75 0.69 -7.11 0.96
C ASN A 75 0.88 -6.77 2.45
N TRP A 76 1.15 -5.50 2.73
CA TRP A 76 1.31 -5.00 4.09
C TRP A 76 1.07 -3.48 4.14
N VAL A 77 0.61 -3.00 5.30
CA VAL A 77 0.46 -1.58 5.62
C VAL A 77 1.01 -1.32 7.01
N ALA A 78 1.83 -0.29 7.16
CA ALA A 78 2.39 0.08 8.47
C ALA A 78 2.59 1.58 8.61
N GLY A 79 2.41 2.11 9.82
CA GLY A 79 2.58 3.53 10.07
C GLY A 79 2.36 3.94 11.53
N LYS A 80 2.47 5.25 11.76
CA LYS A 80 2.22 5.89 13.06
C LYS A 80 1.23 7.04 12.94
N GLY A 81 0.55 7.34 14.05
CA GLY A 81 -0.44 8.41 14.15
C GLY A 81 -1.22 8.32 15.46
N TRP A 82 -2.54 8.17 15.37
CA TRP A 82 -3.46 8.27 16.50
C TRP A 82 -4.47 7.11 16.50
N ALA A 83 -4.80 6.63 17.70
CA ALA A 83 -5.77 5.55 17.90
C ALA A 83 -7.21 5.95 17.56
N THR A 84 -7.49 7.25 17.48
CA THR A 84 -8.78 7.79 17.02
C THR A 84 -8.50 8.87 15.99
N GLY A 85 -9.06 8.74 14.79
CA GLY A 85 -9.01 9.71 13.71
C GLY A 85 -9.72 11.02 14.05
N ALA A 86 -9.32 12.09 13.37
CA ALA A 86 -10.00 13.37 13.39
C ALA A 86 -9.64 14.17 12.13
N ALA A 87 -10.31 15.30 11.92
CA ALA A 87 -9.96 16.32 10.94
C ALA A 87 -8.73 17.15 11.39
N ARG A 88 -7.68 16.48 11.88
CA ARG A 88 -6.44 17.13 12.34
C ARG A 88 -5.48 17.33 11.18
N ASP A 89 -4.69 18.39 11.22
CA ASP A 89 -3.58 18.54 10.29
C ASP A 89 -2.49 17.51 10.62
N ILE A 90 -1.98 16.82 9.61
CA ILE A 90 -0.91 15.82 9.79
C ILE A 90 0.33 16.31 9.06
N SER A 91 1.37 16.63 9.82
CA SER A 91 2.70 16.87 9.26
C SER A 91 3.47 15.56 9.12
N PHE A 92 4.17 15.39 8.01
CA PHE A 92 5.04 14.25 7.79
C PHE A 92 6.29 14.66 7.01
N SER A 93 7.36 13.89 7.18
CA SER A 93 8.58 14.03 6.39
C SER A 93 9.38 12.75 6.43
N GLY A 94 10.09 12.45 5.35
CA GLY A 94 11.05 11.36 5.39
C GLY A 94 11.50 10.88 4.02
N GLU A 95 12.21 9.77 4.05
CA GLU A 95 12.68 9.07 2.86
C GLU A 95 11.68 7.98 2.47
N TYR A 96 11.37 7.91 1.18
CA TYR A 96 10.45 6.93 0.61
C TYR A 96 11.02 6.42 -0.70
N SER A 97 11.57 5.19 -0.66
CA SER A 97 12.34 4.58 -1.75
C SER A 97 11.76 3.21 -2.14
N PRO A 98 10.54 3.16 -2.70
CA PRO A 98 9.96 1.92 -3.21
C PRO A 98 10.60 1.50 -4.55
N SER A 99 10.52 0.19 -4.81
CA SER A 99 10.81 -0.46 -6.08
C SER A 99 9.68 -1.44 -6.39
N GLY A 100 8.73 -0.99 -7.22
CA GLY A 100 7.43 -1.63 -7.42
C GLY A 100 6.30 -0.84 -6.75
N ASN A 101 5.12 -1.47 -6.73
CA ASN A 101 3.90 -0.86 -6.22
C ASN A 101 3.98 -0.59 -4.71
N SER A 102 3.77 0.67 -4.33
CA SER A 102 3.78 1.12 -2.94
C SER A 102 3.13 2.52 -2.84
N TYR A 103 2.54 2.81 -1.68
CA TYR A 103 1.91 4.10 -1.37
C TYR A 103 2.47 4.70 -0.07
N LEU A 104 2.49 6.03 -0.02
CA LEU A 104 2.70 6.84 1.18
C LEU A 104 1.49 7.75 1.35
N SER A 105 0.72 7.54 2.43
CA SER A 105 -0.61 8.14 2.58
C SER A 105 -0.98 8.39 4.04
N VAL A 106 -1.88 9.35 4.27
CA VAL A 106 -2.73 9.28 5.46
C VAL A 106 -3.73 8.15 5.22
N TYR A 107 -3.82 7.23 6.17
CA TYR A 107 -4.63 6.02 6.11
C TYR A 107 -5.41 5.86 7.41
N GLY A 108 -6.67 5.44 7.31
CA GLY A 108 -7.47 5.15 8.49
C GLY A 108 -8.81 4.53 8.18
N TRP A 109 -9.56 4.29 9.25
CA TRP A 109 -10.85 3.66 9.18
C TRP A 109 -11.93 4.46 9.90
N THR A 110 -13.17 4.28 9.47
CA THR A 110 -14.36 4.61 10.26
C THR A 110 -15.27 3.40 10.38
N THR A 111 -16.12 3.40 11.40
CA THR A 111 -17.18 2.41 11.61
C THR A 111 -18.55 3.09 11.58
N ASN A 112 -19.59 2.36 11.18
CA ASN A 112 -20.96 2.88 11.05
C ASN A 112 -21.07 4.23 10.30
N PRO A 113 -20.79 4.28 8.99
CA PRO A 113 -20.43 3.17 8.10
C PRO A 113 -18.96 2.72 8.18
N LEU A 114 -18.71 1.45 7.82
CA LEU A 114 -17.36 0.89 7.66
C LEU A 114 -16.72 1.46 6.39
N ILE A 115 -15.68 2.27 6.56
CA ILE A 115 -14.96 2.93 5.47
C ILE A 115 -13.46 2.82 5.75
N GLU A 116 -12.72 2.42 4.72
CA GLU A 116 -11.26 2.56 4.68
C GLU A 116 -10.93 3.79 3.84
N TYR A 117 -10.11 4.71 4.34
CA TYR A 117 -9.82 5.94 3.60
C TYR A 117 -8.33 6.21 3.45
N TYR A 118 -8.01 6.88 2.34
CA TYR A 118 -6.65 7.21 1.92
C TYR A 118 -6.57 8.67 1.46
N ILE A 119 -5.56 9.40 1.93
CA ILE A 119 -5.08 10.63 1.31
C ILE A 119 -3.65 10.36 0.88
N VAL A 120 -3.46 10.04 -0.40
CA VAL A 120 -2.20 9.56 -0.97
C VAL A 120 -1.33 10.73 -1.39
N GLU A 121 -0.14 10.81 -0.79
CA GLU A 121 0.83 11.89 -1.01
C GLU A 121 1.92 11.49 -2.02
N SER A 122 2.28 10.20 -2.05
CA SER A 122 3.18 9.63 -3.04
C SER A 122 2.84 8.17 -3.32
N TRP A 123 3.14 7.71 -4.53
CA TRP A 123 3.05 6.30 -4.92
C TRP A 123 4.08 5.99 -6.00
N LYS A 124 4.29 4.71 -6.33
CA LYS A 124 5.20 4.30 -7.41
C LYS A 124 4.62 3.17 -8.25
N ASP A 125 4.91 3.22 -9.56
CA ASP A 125 4.57 2.26 -10.63
C ASP A 125 3.07 2.04 -10.90
N TYR A 126 2.23 2.06 -9.89
CA TYR A 126 0.79 1.82 -10.01
C TYR A 126 -0.01 2.82 -9.17
N ASN A 127 -1.00 3.47 -9.78
CA ASN A 127 -1.90 4.34 -9.04
C ASN A 127 -2.82 3.48 -8.15
N PRO A 128 -2.79 3.64 -6.81
CA PRO A 128 -3.57 2.84 -5.87
C PRO A 128 -5.08 2.80 -6.17
N SER A 129 -5.61 3.87 -6.76
CA SER A 129 -7.04 4.06 -6.97
C SER A 129 -7.50 3.72 -8.38
N SER A 130 -6.70 3.00 -9.17
CA SER A 130 -7.01 2.63 -10.56
C SER A 130 -8.33 1.86 -10.74
N ALA A 131 -8.75 1.12 -9.72
CA ALA A 131 -10.01 0.38 -9.68
C ALA A 131 -11.16 1.21 -9.07
N ALA A 132 -10.93 2.48 -8.75
CA ALA A 132 -11.91 3.39 -8.18
C ALA A 132 -12.46 4.34 -9.24
N SER A 133 -13.71 4.74 -9.04
CA SER A 133 -14.38 5.72 -9.89
C SER A 133 -14.02 7.12 -9.41
N VAL A 134 -13.56 7.99 -10.32
CA VAL A 134 -13.36 9.41 -10.03
C VAL A 134 -14.73 10.06 -9.82
N VAL A 135 -14.89 10.77 -8.71
CA VAL A 135 -16.13 11.49 -8.36
C VAL A 135 -15.93 13.00 -8.22
N GLY A 136 -14.69 13.48 -8.13
CA GLY A 136 -14.41 14.90 -8.05
C GLY A 136 -12.92 15.21 -7.90
N THR A 137 -12.62 16.46 -7.53
CA THR A 137 -11.27 16.90 -7.17
C THR A 137 -11.33 17.87 -6.00
N VAL A 138 -10.23 18.04 -5.28
CA VAL A 138 -10.04 19.10 -4.28
C VAL A 138 -8.66 19.73 -4.45
N GLU A 139 -8.59 21.05 -4.32
CA GLU A 139 -7.34 21.81 -4.30
C GLU A 139 -7.01 22.13 -2.84
N THR A 140 -5.92 21.57 -2.32
CA THR A 140 -5.42 21.84 -0.96
C THR A 140 -3.92 21.55 -0.91
N ASP A 141 -3.22 22.09 0.10
CA ASP A 141 -1.81 21.78 0.37
C ASP A 141 -0.88 21.92 -0.87
N GLY A 142 -1.23 22.84 -1.77
CA GLY A 142 -0.49 23.14 -2.99
C GLY A 142 -0.63 22.13 -4.13
N SER A 143 -1.76 21.41 -4.25
CA SER A 143 -2.07 20.58 -5.44
C SER A 143 -3.54 20.23 -5.56
N THR A 144 -3.90 19.79 -6.76
CA THR A 144 -5.09 18.99 -6.99
C THR A 144 -4.92 17.59 -6.42
N TYR A 145 -5.97 17.10 -5.78
CA TYR A 145 -6.18 15.70 -5.47
C TYR A 145 -7.39 15.20 -6.23
N ASP A 146 -7.24 14.06 -6.91
CA ASP A 146 -8.39 13.35 -7.47
C ASP A 146 -9.16 12.68 -6.33
N ILE A 147 -10.48 12.86 -6.29
CA ILE A 147 -11.36 12.20 -5.31
C ILE A 147 -11.99 10.99 -5.97
N LEU A 148 -11.83 9.82 -5.37
CA LEU A 148 -12.32 8.55 -5.90
C LEU A 148 -13.02 7.71 -4.83
N GLN A 149 -13.89 6.82 -5.30
CA GLN A 149 -14.60 5.86 -4.47
C GLN A 149 -14.59 4.48 -5.11
N THR A 150 -14.42 3.45 -4.30
CA THR A 150 -14.62 2.06 -4.72
C THR A 150 -15.28 1.24 -3.63
N THR A 151 -15.76 0.05 -3.98
CA THR A 151 -16.36 -0.92 -3.07
C THR A 151 -15.46 -2.14 -2.98
N ARG A 152 -15.10 -2.51 -1.75
CA ARG A 152 -14.36 -3.74 -1.45
C ARG A 152 -15.37 -4.80 -1.01
N THR A 153 -15.45 -5.90 -1.74
CA THR A 153 -16.41 -6.99 -1.49
C THR A 153 -15.73 -8.18 -0.83
N GLN A 154 -16.21 -8.57 0.36
CA GLN A 154 -15.69 -9.70 1.15
C GLN A 154 -14.17 -9.63 1.35
N GLN A 155 -13.67 -8.46 1.76
CA GLN A 155 -12.25 -8.22 1.98
C GLN A 155 -11.94 -8.09 3.48
N PRO A 156 -10.68 -8.31 3.90
CA PRO A 156 -10.25 -8.04 5.27
C PRO A 156 -10.49 -6.58 5.67
N SER A 157 -10.88 -6.36 6.92
CA SER A 157 -11.11 -5.03 7.51
C SER A 157 -10.87 -5.06 9.03
N ILE A 158 -10.99 -3.91 9.68
CA ILE A 158 -10.96 -3.80 11.16
C ILE A 158 -12.14 -4.52 11.85
N GLU A 159 -13.20 -4.87 11.12
CA GLU A 159 -14.35 -5.66 11.61
C GLU A 159 -14.32 -7.12 11.11
N GLY A 160 -13.17 -7.59 10.61
CA GLY A 160 -13.03 -8.90 9.97
C GLY A 160 -13.39 -8.86 8.48
N THR A 161 -13.73 -10.00 7.88
CA THR A 161 -14.11 -10.05 6.46
C THR A 161 -15.46 -9.38 6.24
N SER A 162 -15.50 -8.32 5.45
CA SER A 162 -16.69 -7.49 5.26
C SER A 162 -16.76 -6.91 3.84
N THR A 163 -17.88 -6.24 3.55
CA THR A 163 -18.03 -5.42 2.33
C THR A 163 -18.15 -3.95 2.74
N PHE A 164 -17.27 -3.11 2.22
CA PHE A 164 -17.11 -1.73 2.68
C PHE A 164 -16.70 -0.78 1.55
N GLN A 165 -16.85 0.52 1.79
CA GLN A 165 -16.39 1.54 0.85
C GLN A 165 -14.93 1.90 1.12
N GLN A 166 -14.21 2.22 0.05
CA GLN A 166 -12.94 2.92 0.14
C GLN A 166 -13.07 4.33 -0.41
N TYR A 167 -12.57 5.32 0.33
CA TYR A 167 -12.51 6.72 -0.06
C TYR A 167 -11.07 7.15 -0.31
N TRP A 168 -10.85 7.88 -1.40
CA TRP A 168 -9.53 8.25 -1.85
C TRP A 168 -9.45 9.74 -2.16
N SER A 169 -8.37 10.37 -1.71
CA SER A 169 -7.81 11.56 -2.33
C SER A 169 -6.40 11.23 -2.82
N VAL A 170 -6.14 11.34 -4.13
CA VAL A 170 -4.83 11.01 -4.71
C VAL A 170 -4.17 12.26 -5.25
N ARG A 171 -3.02 12.63 -4.68
CA ARG A 171 -2.26 13.81 -5.07
C ARG A 171 -1.72 13.66 -6.49
N ARG A 172 -1.82 14.73 -7.29
CA ARG A 172 -1.23 14.74 -8.65
C ARG A 172 0.27 15.03 -8.64
N ASP A 173 0.71 16.05 -7.89
CA ASP A 173 2.14 16.34 -7.77
C ASP A 173 2.73 15.58 -6.57
N LEU A 174 3.39 14.45 -6.78
CA LEU A 174 3.80 13.59 -5.66
C LEU A 174 4.81 14.28 -4.71
N ARG A 175 4.69 14.03 -3.41
CA ARG A 175 5.64 14.53 -2.38
C ARG A 175 5.82 13.55 -1.24
N THR A 176 6.97 13.64 -0.58
CA THR A 176 7.35 12.79 0.57
C THR A 176 7.48 13.57 1.88
N SER A 177 7.06 14.84 1.89
CA SER A 177 7.00 15.67 3.09
C SER A 177 5.98 16.80 2.94
N GLY A 178 5.54 17.33 4.09
CA GLY A 178 4.65 18.49 4.18
C GLY A 178 3.54 18.27 5.20
N THR A 179 2.52 19.13 5.15
CA THR A 179 1.30 19.01 5.96
C THR A 179 0.15 18.59 5.07
N VAL A 180 -0.68 17.67 5.56
CA VAL A 180 -1.96 17.25 4.97
C VAL A 180 -3.08 17.87 5.78
N SER A 181 -3.86 18.73 5.14
CA SER A 181 -5.05 19.38 5.73
C SER A 181 -6.23 18.40 5.70
N VAL A 182 -6.23 17.39 6.60
CA VAL A 182 -7.18 16.26 6.56
C VAL A 182 -8.64 16.71 6.56
N GLY A 183 -8.97 17.77 7.30
CA GLY A 183 -10.31 18.35 7.31
C GLY A 183 -10.80 18.77 5.92
N ALA A 184 -9.93 19.36 5.09
CA ALA A 184 -10.28 19.77 3.73
C ALA A 184 -10.65 18.57 2.85
N HIS A 185 -9.97 17.44 3.02
CA HIS A 185 -10.31 16.19 2.31
C HIS A 185 -11.64 15.62 2.78
N PHE A 186 -11.87 15.58 4.09
CA PHE A 186 -13.12 15.06 4.67
C PHE A 186 -14.32 15.90 4.23
N ASP A 187 -14.19 17.23 4.24
CA ASP A 187 -15.22 18.15 3.74
C ASP A 187 -15.47 17.96 2.24
N ALA A 188 -14.42 17.78 1.44
CA ALA A 188 -14.54 17.54 0.01
C ALA A 188 -15.21 16.19 -0.30
N TRP A 189 -14.92 15.14 0.47
CA TRP A 189 -15.60 13.84 0.37
C TRP A 189 -17.09 13.99 0.72
N ALA A 190 -17.41 14.63 1.85
CA ALA A 190 -18.80 14.87 2.26
C ALA A 190 -19.59 15.64 1.19
N ALA A 191 -18.97 16.62 0.52
CA ALA A 191 -19.57 17.36 -0.59
C ALA A 191 -19.91 16.47 -1.81
N GLN A 192 -19.25 15.32 -1.97
CA GLN A 192 -19.55 14.31 -2.98
C GLN A 192 -20.49 13.19 -2.46
N GLY A 193 -21.06 13.35 -1.26
CA GLY A 193 -21.92 12.34 -0.61
C GLY A 193 -21.15 11.17 0.01
N MET A 194 -19.83 11.28 0.11
CA MET A 194 -18.95 10.29 0.72
C MET A 194 -18.82 10.57 2.23
N ASN A 195 -19.87 10.24 2.99
CA ASN A 195 -19.94 10.54 4.42
C ASN A 195 -19.14 9.54 5.26
N LEU A 196 -18.22 10.05 6.07
CA LEU A 196 -17.45 9.26 7.04
C LEU A 196 -18.30 8.85 8.25
N GLY A 197 -17.95 7.71 8.86
CA GLY A 197 -18.54 7.21 10.11
C GLY A 197 -17.81 7.69 11.36
N SER A 198 -17.96 6.92 12.46
CA SER A 198 -17.19 7.12 13.69
C SER A 198 -15.74 6.70 13.48
N HIS A 199 -14.79 7.57 13.77
CA HIS A 199 -13.36 7.30 13.54
C HIS A 199 -12.81 6.15 14.41
N ASP A 200 -12.08 5.25 13.76
CA ASP A 200 -11.14 4.31 14.39
C ASP A 200 -9.71 4.90 14.25
N TYR A 201 -8.65 4.13 14.04
CA TYR A 201 -7.29 4.69 13.94
C TYR A 201 -7.07 5.53 12.67
N GLN A 202 -6.06 6.41 12.75
CA GLN A 202 -5.57 7.23 11.64
C GLN A 202 -4.06 7.37 11.73
N ILE A 203 -3.34 6.96 10.70
CA ILE A 203 -1.88 6.93 10.64
C ILE A 203 -1.36 7.52 9.35
N MET A 204 -0.13 8.06 9.36
CA MET A 204 0.65 8.19 8.13
C MET A 204 1.28 6.81 7.86
N ALA A 205 0.84 6.17 6.78
CA ALA A 205 1.19 4.80 6.43
C ALA A 205 2.10 4.73 5.21
N THR A 206 2.93 3.71 5.22
CA THR A 206 3.53 3.14 4.02
C THR A 206 2.85 1.81 3.75
N GLU A 207 2.48 1.57 2.50
CA GLU A 207 1.88 0.32 2.02
C GLU A 207 2.72 -0.25 0.88
N GLY A 208 2.92 -1.56 0.85
CA GLY A 208 3.64 -2.23 -0.23
C GLY A 208 2.88 -3.45 -0.72
N TYR A 209 2.78 -3.59 -2.04
CA TYR A 209 2.06 -4.68 -2.69
C TYR A 209 2.94 -5.30 -3.78
N PHE A 210 3.32 -6.57 -3.63
CA PHE A 210 4.13 -7.33 -4.60
C PHE A 210 5.35 -6.52 -5.07
N SER A 211 6.13 -6.03 -4.11
CA SER A 211 7.19 -5.06 -4.35
C SER A 211 8.32 -5.18 -3.34
N SER A 212 9.31 -4.31 -3.46
CA SER A 212 10.40 -4.15 -2.51
C SER A 212 10.66 -2.68 -2.24
N GLY A 213 11.37 -2.36 -1.16
CA GLY A 213 11.75 -0.98 -0.90
C GLY A 213 12.08 -0.70 0.55
N SER A 214 12.23 0.60 0.82
CA SER A 214 12.38 1.11 2.18
C SER A 214 11.69 2.46 2.35
N ALA A 215 11.26 2.75 3.58
CA ALA A 215 10.78 4.06 3.98
C ALA A 215 11.23 4.36 5.40
N SER A 216 11.52 5.64 5.68
CA SER A 216 11.73 6.16 7.03
C SER A 216 10.99 7.48 7.13
N ILE A 217 9.90 7.47 7.89
CA ILE A 217 8.92 8.56 7.95
C ILE A 217 8.81 9.04 9.38
N THR A 218 8.71 10.36 9.55
CA THR A 218 8.37 11.00 10.82
C THR A 218 7.05 11.70 10.68
N VAL A 219 6.16 11.46 11.65
CA VAL A 219 4.81 12.00 11.73
C VAL A 219 4.70 12.97 12.90
N GLY A 220 3.89 14.01 12.74
CA GLY A 220 3.55 14.93 13.82
C GLY A 220 2.21 15.60 13.59
N GLU A 221 1.60 16.12 14.64
CA GLU A 221 0.44 17.00 14.50
C GLU A 221 0.87 18.30 13.81
N GLY A 222 0.21 18.63 12.70
CA GLY A 222 0.48 19.86 11.97
C GLY A 222 0.02 21.06 12.80
N SER A 223 0.89 22.07 12.93
CA SER A 223 0.42 23.39 13.35
C SER A 223 -0.30 24.00 12.17
N SER A 224 -1.61 24.21 12.28
CA SER A 224 -2.38 24.96 11.28
C SER A 224 -1.71 26.30 11.12
N SER A 225 -1.03 26.51 9.99
CA SER A 225 -0.53 27.83 9.63
C SER A 225 -1.73 28.65 9.18
N GLY A 226 -2.50 29.12 10.17
CA GLY A 226 -3.46 30.19 9.96
C GLY A 226 -2.70 31.37 9.37
N GLY A 227 -2.87 31.57 8.06
CA GLY A 227 -2.37 32.74 7.35
C GLY A 227 -3.07 33.98 7.89
N ASP A 228 -2.56 34.49 9.01
CA ASP A 228 -2.93 35.79 9.57
C ASP A 228 -2.43 36.86 8.59
N SER A 229 -3.32 37.23 7.67
CA SER A 229 -3.11 38.37 6.79
C SER A 229 -3.48 39.61 7.60
N SER A 230 -2.44 40.22 8.18
CA SER A 230 -2.51 41.56 8.77
C SER A 230 -3.08 42.54 7.74
N SER A 231 -4.36 42.87 7.88
CA SER A 231 -5.02 43.91 7.11
C SER A 231 -5.12 45.16 7.99
N SER A 232 -4.36 46.17 7.56
CA SER A 232 -4.37 47.52 8.10
C SER A 232 -5.74 48.16 7.98
N ASN A 233 -6.15 48.74 9.11
CA ASN A 233 -7.22 49.69 9.37
C ASN A 233 -7.64 50.58 8.17
N GLY A 234 -8.93 50.57 7.84
CA GLY A 234 -9.57 51.47 6.87
C GLY A 234 -11.09 51.40 6.97
N SER A 235 -11.68 52.24 7.82
CA SER A 235 -13.12 52.34 8.06
C SER A 235 -13.78 53.25 7.01
N ALA A 236 -14.87 52.80 6.35
CA ALA A 236 -16.02 53.63 5.96
C ALA A 236 -17.17 52.81 5.29
N SER A 237 -18.27 52.68 6.03
CA SER A 237 -19.69 52.86 5.68
C SER A 237 -20.35 52.27 4.41
N ALA A 238 -21.33 51.39 4.70
CA ALA A 238 -22.75 51.41 4.27
C ALA A 238 -23.14 51.27 2.78
N ALA A 239 -23.90 50.20 2.46
CA ALA A 239 -25.34 50.23 2.07
C ALA A 239 -25.76 49.04 1.16
N SER A 240 -26.73 48.28 1.67
CA SER A 240 -27.94 47.67 1.06
C SER A 240 -28.03 47.28 -0.43
N SER A 241 -28.30 45.98 -0.64
CA SER A 241 -29.34 45.34 -1.49
C SER A 241 -29.77 45.96 -2.85
N SER A 242 -29.73 45.16 -3.92
CA SER A 242 -30.94 44.76 -4.67
C SER A 242 -30.66 43.76 -5.80
N THR A 243 -31.58 42.80 -5.89
CA THR A 243 -31.91 41.81 -6.92
C THR A 243 -31.88 42.32 -8.37
N ALA A 244 -31.45 41.48 -9.32
CA ALA A 244 -32.12 41.32 -10.63
C ALA A 244 -31.65 40.04 -11.33
N ALA A 245 -32.59 39.13 -11.59
CA ALA A 245 -32.50 38.07 -12.57
C ALA A 245 -32.81 38.62 -13.97
N SER A 246 -32.26 38.02 -15.04
CA SER A 246 -32.86 37.99 -16.38
C SER A 246 -32.21 36.93 -17.28
N THR A 247 -33.02 36.41 -18.18
CA THR A 247 -32.95 35.12 -18.87
C THR A 247 -32.63 35.29 -20.37
N SER A 248 -31.98 34.26 -20.97
CA SER A 248 -31.99 33.86 -22.41
C SER A 248 -31.39 34.86 -23.43
N VAL A 249 -30.67 34.51 -24.52
CA VAL A 249 -30.95 33.53 -25.59
C VAL A 249 -29.63 33.16 -26.33
N VAL A 250 -29.57 31.94 -26.86
CA VAL A 250 -28.61 31.35 -27.83
C VAL A 250 -28.38 32.17 -29.13
N PRO A 251 -27.26 31.92 -29.83
CA PRO A 251 -27.38 31.47 -31.22
C PRO A 251 -26.47 30.27 -31.58
N ALA A 252 -26.96 29.46 -32.52
CA ALA A 252 -26.29 28.34 -33.16
C ALA A 252 -25.66 28.74 -34.51
N SER A 253 -24.50 28.16 -34.87
CA SER A 253 -24.01 27.78 -36.23
C SER A 253 -22.51 27.45 -36.12
N SER A 254 -22.04 26.21 -36.26
CA SER A 254 -21.66 25.44 -37.49
C SER A 254 -20.17 25.54 -37.87
N SER A 255 -19.64 24.37 -38.27
CA SER A 255 -18.40 24.09 -39.03
C SER A 255 -17.11 24.02 -38.20
N GLU A 256 -16.20 23.06 -38.36
CA GLU A 256 -16.04 21.85 -39.19
C GLU A 256 -14.92 21.00 -38.52
N VAL A 257 -14.97 19.68 -38.68
CA VAL A 257 -14.00 18.70 -38.15
C VAL A 257 -13.08 18.23 -39.28
N PRO A 258 -11.73 18.16 -39.10
CA PRO A 258 -10.90 17.38 -40.00
C PRO A 258 -10.77 15.93 -39.51
N THR A 259 -11.10 15.01 -40.42
CA THR A 259 -10.85 13.57 -40.37
C THR A 259 -9.38 13.25 -40.65
N SER A 260 -8.83 12.26 -39.94
CA SER A 260 -7.80 11.39 -40.49
C SER A 260 -7.90 9.99 -39.88
N THR A 261 -7.78 9.02 -40.76
CA THR A 261 -8.19 7.62 -40.64
C THR A 261 -6.96 6.74 -40.43
N THR A 262 -6.99 5.82 -39.48
CA THR A 262 -6.22 4.57 -39.57
C THR A 262 -6.99 3.43 -38.93
N ALA A 263 -7.04 2.33 -39.67
CA ALA A 263 -7.95 1.20 -39.57
C ALA A 263 -7.79 0.34 -38.30
N ALA A 264 -8.92 -0.04 -37.73
CA ALA A 264 -9.04 -1.21 -36.87
C ALA A 264 -9.12 -2.47 -37.76
N VAL A 265 -8.27 -3.45 -37.48
CA VAL A 265 -8.39 -4.79 -38.05
C VAL A 265 -9.16 -5.62 -37.05
N GLU A 266 -10.41 -5.96 -37.40
CA GLU A 266 -11.20 -6.92 -36.64
C GLU A 266 -10.77 -8.35 -36.99
N PHE A 267 -10.68 -9.21 -35.97
CA PHE A 267 -10.65 -10.64 -36.16
C PHE A 267 -11.75 -11.28 -35.33
N SER A 268 -12.79 -11.75 -36.02
CA SER A 268 -13.86 -12.56 -35.46
C SER A 268 -13.42 -14.02 -35.38
N ALA A 269 -13.52 -14.63 -34.21
CA ALA A 269 -13.39 -16.08 -34.05
C ALA A 269 -14.75 -16.67 -33.63
N THR A 270 -15.33 -17.47 -34.51
CA THR A 270 -16.48 -18.33 -34.21
C THR A 270 -16.01 -19.65 -33.57
N PRO A 271 -16.70 -20.20 -32.56
CA PRO A 271 -16.26 -21.41 -31.88
C PRO A 271 -16.55 -22.67 -32.72
N SER A 272 -15.58 -23.58 -32.80
CA SER A 272 -15.77 -24.95 -33.28
C SER A 272 -15.32 -25.91 -32.19
N ALA A 273 -16.28 -26.67 -31.64
CA ALA A 273 -16.01 -27.80 -30.78
C ALA A 273 -15.57 -29.00 -31.64
N SER A 274 -14.44 -29.61 -31.30
CA SER A 274 -14.13 -30.97 -31.76
C SER A 274 -13.35 -31.73 -30.69
N SER A 275 -13.86 -32.94 -30.46
CA SER A 275 -13.45 -33.99 -29.53
C SER A 275 -12.09 -34.64 -29.85
N ASN A 276 -11.53 -35.23 -28.80
CA ASN A 276 -10.45 -36.22 -28.74
C ASN A 276 -9.00 -35.73 -28.86
N GLY A 277 -8.27 -36.00 -27.77
CA GLY A 277 -6.90 -35.59 -27.53
C GLY A 277 -5.88 -36.23 -28.47
N THR A 278 -4.82 -35.49 -28.71
CA THR A 278 -3.51 -35.97 -29.16
C THR A 278 -2.49 -34.95 -28.67
N ALA A 279 -1.41 -35.45 -28.06
CA ALA A 279 -0.34 -34.68 -27.45
C ALA A 279 0.25 -33.63 -28.41
N CYS A 280 0.44 -32.40 -27.94
CA CYS A 280 1.22 -31.39 -28.66
C CYS A 280 2.72 -31.63 -28.42
N THR A 281 3.36 -32.26 -29.40
CA THR A 281 4.82 -32.24 -29.56
C THR A 281 5.22 -30.85 -30.08
N VAL A 282 6.09 -30.14 -29.37
CA VAL A 282 6.64 -28.85 -29.82
C VAL A 282 7.89 -29.11 -30.68
N THR A 283 7.81 -28.73 -31.95
CA THR A 283 8.96 -28.65 -32.86
C THR A 283 9.50 -27.21 -32.84
N TYR A 284 10.77 -27.03 -32.50
CA TYR A 284 11.43 -25.73 -32.59
C TYR A 284 11.69 -25.35 -34.05
N VAL A 285 11.30 -24.14 -34.47
CA VAL A 285 11.66 -23.57 -35.78
C VAL A 285 12.80 -22.58 -35.56
N THR A 286 14.04 -22.97 -35.89
CA THR A 286 15.17 -22.06 -36.01
C THR A 286 15.47 -21.85 -37.50
N ASN A 287 15.41 -20.60 -37.98
CA ASN A 287 15.85 -20.27 -39.34
C ASN A 287 17.39 -20.20 -39.39
N ALA A 288 18.02 -21.33 -39.71
CA ALA A 288 19.31 -21.40 -40.39
C ALA A 288 19.32 -22.65 -41.27
N ALA A 289 19.87 -22.51 -42.48
CA ALA A 289 19.68 -23.41 -43.61
C ALA A 289 20.20 -24.86 -43.42
N ALA A 290 19.40 -25.78 -43.97
CA ALA A 290 19.73 -27.08 -44.57
C ALA A 290 20.35 -28.22 -43.71
N SER A 291 19.49 -29.23 -43.48
CA SER A 291 19.59 -30.61 -43.98
C SER A 291 19.63 -31.76 -42.95
N THR A 292 18.61 -32.61 -43.13
CA THR A 292 18.53 -34.08 -42.98
C THR A 292 18.58 -34.78 -41.60
N ALA A 293 17.51 -35.57 -41.43
CA ALA A 293 17.45 -36.95 -40.95
C ALA A 293 16.97 -37.22 -39.51
N ALA A 294 16.00 -38.13 -39.45
CA ALA A 294 15.19 -38.56 -38.33
C ALA A 294 15.87 -39.61 -37.43
N ALA A 295 15.45 -39.68 -36.16
CA ALA A 295 15.43 -40.92 -35.40
C ALA A 295 14.51 -40.82 -34.16
N SER A 296 13.85 -41.93 -33.88
CA SER A 296 12.78 -42.19 -32.90
C SER A 296 13.24 -43.18 -31.83
N THR A 297 12.92 -42.97 -30.54
CA THR A 297 12.90 -43.99 -29.44
C THR A 297 12.19 -43.33 -28.23
N SER A 298 11.00 -43.75 -27.72
CA SER A 298 10.65 -44.87 -26.79
C SER A 298 11.58 -44.93 -25.54
N THR A 299 11.20 -45.16 -24.28
CA THR A 299 10.01 -45.57 -23.50
C THR A 299 10.36 -45.30 -22.01
N ALA A 300 9.38 -45.06 -21.11
CA ALA A 300 9.26 -45.75 -19.80
C ALA A 300 8.32 -45.01 -18.82
N THR A 301 7.23 -45.71 -18.51
CA THR A 301 6.24 -45.44 -17.47
C THR A 301 6.76 -45.90 -16.10
N THR A 302 6.43 -45.17 -15.03
CA THR A 302 6.20 -45.78 -13.70
C THR A 302 5.29 -44.87 -12.88
N SER A 303 4.15 -45.43 -12.48
CA SER A 303 3.09 -44.81 -11.67
C SER A 303 3.25 -45.21 -10.20
N SER A 304 2.86 -44.33 -9.27
CA SER A 304 1.83 -44.64 -8.25
C SER A 304 1.56 -43.45 -7.32
N ASP A 305 0.29 -43.03 -7.32
CA ASP A 305 -0.61 -42.67 -6.20
C ASP A 305 -0.18 -41.57 -5.20
N THR A 306 -0.97 -40.52 -4.97
CA THR A 306 -2.30 -40.60 -4.32
C THR A 306 -3.15 -39.38 -4.70
N ALA A 307 -4.35 -39.62 -5.25
CA ALA A 307 -5.33 -38.58 -5.57
C ALA A 307 -6.16 -38.25 -4.32
N GLU A 308 -6.10 -37.00 -3.87
CA GLU A 308 -7.04 -36.43 -2.91
C GLU A 308 -7.97 -35.47 -3.65
N SER A 309 -9.27 -35.67 -3.42
CA SER A 309 -10.40 -34.90 -3.94
C SER A 309 -10.21 -33.39 -3.76
N GLY A 310 -9.75 -32.69 -4.78
CA GLY A 310 -9.54 -31.23 -4.76
C GLY A 310 -10.65 -30.48 -5.47
N ASP A 311 -11.39 -29.67 -4.74
CA ASP A 311 -12.36 -28.69 -5.23
C ASP A 311 -11.84 -27.90 -6.44
N ALA A 312 -12.77 -27.40 -7.25
CA ALA A 312 -12.42 -26.57 -8.41
C ALA A 312 -11.60 -25.34 -7.97
N VAL A 313 -10.51 -25.06 -8.70
CA VAL A 313 -9.60 -23.93 -8.38
C VAL A 313 -10.39 -22.63 -8.43
N ALA A 314 -10.29 -21.80 -7.38
CA ALA A 314 -10.91 -20.47 -7.33
C ALA A 314 -10.33 -19.50 -8.37
N PHE A 315 -11.03 -18.39 -8.65
CA PHE A 315 -10.59 -17.36 -9.61
C PHE A 315 -9.18 -16.85 -9.27
N LEU A 316 -8.27 -16.81 -10.26
CA LEU A 316 -6.83 -16.53 -10.13
C LEU A 316 -5.98 -17.56 -9.36
N GLY A 317 -6.53 -18.72 -9.02
CA GLY A 317 -5.76 -19.82 -8.44
C GLY A 317 -4.85 -20.50 -9.47
N GLN A 318 -3.74 -21.07 -9.00
CA GLN A 318 -2.87 -21.89 -9.84
C GLN A 318 -3.58 -23.20 -10.20
N CYS A 319 -3.64 -23.49 -11.50
CA CYS A 319 -4.33 -24.67 -12.05
C CYS A 319 -3.39 -25.53 -12.93
N GLY A 320 -2.09 -25.21 -12.94
CA GLY A 320 -1.06 -25.92 -13.69
C GLY A 320 0.33 -25.29 -13.56
N GLY A 321 1.33 -25.94 -14.17
CA GLY A 321 2.73 -25.52 -14.16
C GLY A 321 3.68 -26.68 -13.92
N SER A 322 4.96 -26.50 -14.25
CA SER A 322 5.99 -27.51 -13.98
C SER A 322 6.07 -27.80 -12.47
N ASN A 323 5.88 -29.06 -12.08
CA ASN A 323 5.82 -29.56 -10.69
C ASN A 323 4.56 -29.16 -9.88
N PHE A 324 3.49 -28.71 -10.54
CA PHE A 324 2.22 -28.42 -9.85
C PHE A 324 1.47 -29.72 -9.49
N ALA A 325 1.16 -29.90 -8.20
CA ALA A 325 0.46 -31.08 -7.66
C ALA A 325 -0.98 -30.81 -7.19
N GLY A 326 -1.50 -29.60 -7.42
CA GLY A 326 -2.86 -29.20 -7.02
C GLY A 326 -3.94 -29.54 -8.06
N SER A 327 -5.18 -29.11 -7.80
CA SER A 327 -6.30 -29.33 -8.70
C SER A 327 -6.08 -28.65 -10.05
N THR A 328 -6.27 -29.40 -11.14
CA THR A 328 -6.16 -28.90 -12.53
C THR A 328 -7.52 -28.55 -13.13
N THR A 329 -8.60 -28.68 -12.34
CA THR A 329 -9.96 -28.43 -12.78
C THR A 329 -10.40 -27.03 -12.35
N CYS A 330 -10.76 -26.18 -13.32
CA CYS A 330 -11.25 -24.83 -13.06
C CYS A 330 -12.74 -24.83 -12.70
N ALA A 331 -13.18 -23.86 -11.90
CA ALA A 331 -14.60 -23.65 -11.64
C ALA A 331 -15.35 -23.34 -12.95
N SER A 332 -16.63 -23.72 -13.00
CA SER A 332 -17.46 -23.54 -14.19
C SER A 332 -17.47 -22.08 -14.66
N GLY A 333 -17.19 -21.86 -15.94
CA GLY A 333 -17.15 -20.52 -16.56
C GLY A 333 -15.75 -19.98 -16.86
N TYR A 334 -14.69 -20.70 -16.49
CA TYR A 334 -13.31 -20.21 -16.60
C TYR A 334 -12.34 -21.26 -17.15
N THR A 335 -11.16 -20.80 -17.57
CA THR A 335 -10.14 -21.66 -18.19
C THR A 335 -8.75 -21.45 -17.57
N CYS A 336 -7.94 -22.52 -17.55
CA CYS A 336 -6.56 -22.44 -17.10
C CYS A 336 -5.67 -21.90 -18.23
N GLN A 337 -5.06 -20.73 -18.05
CA GLN A 337 -4.17 -20.12 -19.03
C GLN A 337 -2.70 -20.27 -18.60
N VAL A 338 -1.86 -20.67 -19.56
CA VAL A 338 -0.41 -20.80 -19.37
C VAL A 338 0.23 -19.42 -19.48
N LEU A 339 0.90 -18.95 -18.43
CA LEU A 339 1.63 -17.68 -18.45
C LEU A 339 3.09 -17.88 -18.86
N ASP A 340 3.72 -18.93 -18.37
CA ASP A 340 5.07 -19.33 -18.75
C ASP A 340 5.27 -20.86 -18.57
N SER A 341 6.47 -21.35 -18.87
CA SER A 341 6.82 -22.78 -18.77
C SER A 341 6.69 -23.37 -17.36
N CYS A 342 6.51 -22.55 -16.34
CA CYS A 342 6.44 -22.94 -14.94
C CYS A 342 5.08 -22.67 -14.28
N ARG A 343 4.20 -21.84 -14.87
CA ARG A 343 2.96 -21.40 -14.21
C ARG A 343 1.77 -21.26 -15.15
N SER A 344 0.62 -21.76 -14.69
CA SER A 344 -0.69 -21.53 -15.30
C SER A 344 -1.71 -21.08 -14.26
N TYR A 345 -2.53 -20.08 -14.58
CA TYR A 345 -3.53 -19.51 -13.67
C TYR A 345 -4.92 -19.47 -14.30
N HIS A 346 -5.92 -19.45 -13.44
CA HIS A 346 -7.35 -19.41 -13.77
C HIS A 346 -7.78 -17.99 -14.17
N SER A 347 -8.32 -17.82 -15.39
CA SER A 347 -8.89 -16.56 -15.92
C SER A 347 -10.25 -16.73 -16.57
#